data_AF-A0A840ZEY7-F1
#
_entry.id   AF-A0A840ZEY7-F1
#
_cell.length_a   1.000
_cell.length_b   1.000
_cell.length_c   1.000
_cell.angle_alpha   90.00
_cell.angle_beta   90.00
_cell.angle_gamma   90.00
#
_symmetry.space_group_name_H-M   'P 1'
#
loop_
_entity.id
_entity.type
_entity.pdbx_description
1 polymer ?
#
loop_
_entity_poly.entity_id
_entity_poly.type
_entity_poly.pdbx_seq_one_letter_code
_entity_poly.pdbx_strand_id
1 'polypeptide(L)'
;MPAPAFSPRSWARPWRVRTSAPAPSRSSGPRIAVIGNCQADGVAQSLRLNLPGAQVETLPLARLAGRFGHLDRLVRHLAGADHVFAQFFPEGFVPGGNVHALAERVRLRLFPTILFSGFHPDLVHVGDEASLRLSRLVASPIGPYHSAIALFAFRSGLGVDAALRLYESEAFARLGYERMWDASAEYLLRTARDVGLPLDRDFARWCRAGVFMHTLNHPRLAVLGDIARRLAAEDGLPQRGLPVEAYLRDALAEEAVWPVLPPLAERLGVPGSTLFKGDGRTAPPRLLDLPDFVAESFALYARLPSAALACVRVDAWAGDPDIRALFEDAARRTDRAGG
;
A
#
# COMPACT_ATOMS: atom_id res chain seq x y z
N MET A 1 -6.62 64.65 24.04
CA MET A 1 -6.18 64.14 22.72
C MET A 1 -6.53 62.66 22.63
N PRO A 2 -7.59 62.30 21.89
CA PRO A 2 -7.96 60.90 21.65
C PRO A 2 -7.32 60.37 20.35
N ALA A 3 -6.85 59.13 20.37
CA ALA A 3 -6.28 58.44 19.22
C ALA A 3 -7.35 58.12 18.16
N PRO A 4 -7.04 58.14 16.84
CA PRO A 4 -8.01 57.80 15.81
C PRO A 4 -8.16 56.28 15.64
N ALA A 5 -9.40 55.87 15.50
CA ALA A 5 -9.82 54.51 15.18
C ALA A 5 -9.38 54.10 13.76
N PHE A 6 -8.77 52.92 13.64
CA PHE A 6 -8.51 52.26 12.36
C PHE A 6 -9.82 51.70 11.79
N SER A 7 -10.25 52.23 10.63
CA SER A 7 -11.30 51.64 9.80
C SER A 7 -10.65 51.03 8.55
N PRO A 8 -10.69 49.70 8.36
CA PRO A 8 -10.18 49.09 7.13
C PRO A 8 -11.14 49.36 5.97
N ARG A 9 -10.62 50.06 4.97
CA ARG A 9 -11.29 50.33 3.69
C ARG A 9 -11.60 49.01 2.98
N SER A 10 -12.85 48.89 2.56
CA SER A 10 -13.41 47.92 1.62
C SER A 10 -12.60 47.84 0.32
N TRP A 11 -11.94 46.70 0.09
CA TRP A 11 -11.40 46.28 -1.21
C TRP A 11 -12.18 45.05 -1.69
N ALA A 12 -13.47 45.26 -1.94
CA ALA A 12 -14.28 44.32 -2.70
C ALA A 12 -15.35 45.10 -3.47
N ARG A 13 -15.03 45.50 -4.71
CA ARG A 13 -16.05 45.68 -5.74
C ARG A 13 -16.03 44.46 -6.66
N PRO A 14 -17.18 43.86 -6.97
CA PRO A 14 -17.24 42.62 -7.73
C PRO A 14 -16.94 42.90 -9.20
N TRP A 15 -15.97 42.18 -9.76
CA TRP A 15 -15.78 42.10 -11.20
C TRP A 15 -16.96 41.34 -11.81
N ARG A 16 -17.87 42.05 -12.46
CA ARG A 16 -18.81 41.47 -13.42
C ARG A 16 -18.04 41.23 -14.72
N VAL A 17 -17.77 39.98 -15.04
CA VAL A 17 -17.44 39.56 -16.39
C VAL A 17 -18.67 38.84 -16.96
N ARG A 18 -19.33 39.48 -17.93
CA ARG A 18 -20.30 38.82 -18.80
C ARG A 18 -19.49 38.18 -19.92
N THR A 19 -19.16 36.90 -19.75
CA THR A 19 -18.75 36.04 -20.87
C THR A 19 -19.72 34.88 -20.88
N SER A 20 -20.57 34.84 -21.92
CA SER A 20 -21.30 33.64 -22.31
C SER A 20 -20.29 32.55 -22.60
N ALA A 21 -19.99 31.72 -21.61
CA ALA A 21 -19.27 30.48 -21.81
C ALA A 21 -20.14 29.57 -22.69
N PRO A 22 -19.61 28.98 -23.76
CA PRO A 22 -20.31 27.89 -24.42
C PRO A 22 -20.54 26.78 -23.38
N ALA A 23 -21.71 26.16 -23.41
CA ALA A 23 -22.03 25.01 -22.57
C ALA A 23 -20.90 23.98 -22.64
N PRO A 24 -20.50 23.35 -21.51
CA PRO A 24 -19.41 22.38 -21.52
C PRO A 24 -19.75 21.27 -22.52
N SER A 25 -18.98 21.18 -23.60
CA SER A 25 -19.03 20.04 -24.51
C SER A 25 -18.83 18.79 -23.67
N ARG A 26 -19.69 17.78 -23.82
CA ARG A 26 -19.43 16.42 -23.33
C ARG A 26 -17.96 16.11 -23.63
N SER A 27 -17.14 15.85 -22.61
CA SER A 27 -15.71 15.59 -22.79
C SER A 27 -15.52 14.51 -23.85
N SER A 28 -15.00 14.87 -25.01
CA SER A 28 -14.87 14.00 -26.18
C SER A 28 -13.64 13.08 -26.12
N GLY A 29 -12.90 13.10 -25.01
CA GLY A 29 -11.74 12.22 -24.83
C GLY A 29 -12.12 10.82 -24.35
N PRO A 30 -11.13 9.90 -24.34
CA PRO A 30 -11.37 8.47 -24.14
C PRO A 30 -11.92 8.17 -22.75
N ARG A 31 -12.80 7.18 -22.67
CA ARG A 31 -13.36 6.64 -21.43
C ARG A 31 -12.50 5.48 -20.95
N ILE A 32 -11.90 5.65 -19.78
CA ILE A 32 -10.93 4.72 -19.22
C ILE A 32 -11.47 4.20 -17.88
N ALA A 33 -11.55 2.89 -17.72
CA ALA A 33 -11.83 2.25 -16.44
C ALA A 33 -10.55 1.65 -15.85
N VAL A 34 -10.28 1.91 -14.57
CA VAL A 34 -9.14 1.34 -13.83
C VAL A 34 -9.67 0.50 -12.67
N ILE A 35 -9.47 -0.81 -12.75
CA ILE A 35 -9.94 -1.80 -11.78
C ILE A 35 -8.76 -2.29 -10.95
N GLY A 36 -8.85 -2.23 -9.63
CA GLY A 36 -7.77 -2.75 -8.79
C GLY A 36 -7.98 -2.49 -7.30
N ASN A 37 -6.98 -2.80 -6.49
CA ASN A 37 -6.97 -2.56 -5.06
C ASN A 37 -6.73 -1.07 -4.75
N CYS A 38 -6.19 -0.76 -3.56
CA CYS A 38 -5.85 0.62 -3.16
C CYS A 38 -4.93 1.35 -4.16
N GLN A 39 -4.11 0.61 -4.95
CA GLN A 39 -3.21 1.16 -5.97
C GLN A 39 -3.93 1.75 -7.18
N ALA A 40 -5.14 1.25 -7.50
CA ALA A 40 -5.88 1.68 -8.68
C ALA A 40 -6.19 3.17 -8.67
N ASP A 41 -6.37 3.77 -7.49
CA ASP A 41 -6.66 5.19 -7.39
C ASP A 41 -5.46 6.04 -7.80
N GLY A 42 -4.25 5.72 -7.34
CA GLY A 42 -3.04 6.44 -7.75
C GLY A 42 -2.77 6.32 -9.26
N VAL A 43 -3.03 5.14 -9.85
CA VAL A 43 -2.96 4.94 -11.32
C VAL A 43 -4.01 5.81 -12.03
N ALA A 44 -5.26 5.79 -11.58
CA ALA A 44 -6.35 6.56 -12.19
C ALA A 44 -6.12 8.07 -12.08
N GLN A 45 -5.68 8.58 -10.91
CA GLN A 45 -5.35 9.99 -10.74
C GLN A 45 -4.19 10.42 -11.65
N SER A 46 -3.16 9.57 -11.78
CA SER A 46 -2.02 9.81 -12.67
C SER A 46 -2.44 9.89 -14.14
N LEU A 47 -3.38 9.03 -14.57
CA LEU A 47 -3.99 9.08 -15.89
C LEU A 47 -4.79 10.39 -16.09
N ARG A 48 -5.63 10.79 -15.12
CA ARG A 48 -6.40 12.05 -15.20
C ARG A 48 -5.50 13.27 -15.36
N LEU A 49 -4.39 13.32 -14.63
CA LEU A 49 -3.42 14.41 -14.73
C LEU A 49 -2.77 14.48 -16.11
N ASN A 50 -2.31 13.33 -16.61
CA ASN A 50 -1.54 13.25 -17.85
C ASN A 50 -2.41 13.22 -19.12
N LEU A 51 -3.70 12.90 -19.00
CA LEU A 51 -4.69 12.80 -20.07
C LEU A 51 -5.89 13.72 -19.76
N PRO A 52 -5.73 15.06 -19.86
CA PRO A 52 -6.73 16.06 -19.41
C PRO A 52 -8.10 15.96 -20.08
N GLY A 53 -8.20 15.30 -21.24
CA GLY A 53 -9.46 15.07 -21.95
C GLY A 53 -10.12 13.73 -21.64
N ALA A 54 -9.39 12.80 -21.00
CA ALA A 54 -9.88 11.46 -20.73
C ALA A 54 -10.85 11.46 -19.54
N GLN A 55 -11.89 10.64 -19.65
CA GLN A 55 -12.81 10.34 -18.57
C GLN A 55 -12.33 9.08 -17.86
N VAL A 56 -11.63 9.24 -16.74
CA VAL A 56 -11.08 8.09 -16.00
C VAL A 56 -11.94 7.77 -14.78
N GLU A 57 -12.44 6.54 -14.72
CA GLU A 57 -13.18 5.98 -13.58
C GLU A 57 -12.31 4.96 -12.82
N THR A 58 -12.29 5.07 -11.48
CA THR A 58 -11.67 4.06 -10.62
C THR A 58 -12.75 3.08 -10.14
N LEU A 59 -12.49 1.76 -10.27
CA LEU A 59 -13.37 0.68 -9.82
C LEU A 59 -12.64 -0.19 -8.77
N PRO A 60 -12.77 0.14 -7.47
CA PRO A 60 -12.09 -0.62 -6.42
C PRO A 60 -12.58 -2.06 -6.32
N LEU A 61 -11.66 -3.03 -6.27
CA LEU A 61 -11.96 -4.47 -6.16
C LEU A 61 -12.90 -4.77 -4.99
N ALA A 62 -12.63 -4.19 -3.82
CA ALA A 62 -13.43 -4.37 -2.62
C ALA A 62 -14.90 -3.90 -2.76
N ARG A 63 -15.22 -3.11 -3.79
CA ARG A 63 -16.57 -2.57 -4.04
C ARG A 63 -17.27 -3.22 -5.22
N LEU A 64 -16.63 -4.12 -5.97
CA LEU A 64 -17.22 -4.69 -7.18
C LEU A 64 -18.50 -5.48 -6.88
N ALA A 65 -18.46 -6.42 -5.92
CA ALA A 65 -19.64 -7.18 -5.51
C ALA A 65 -20.79 -6.28 -5.04
N GLY A 66 -20.52 -5.31 -4.17
CA GLY A 66 -21.56 -4.41 -3.66
C GLY A 66 -22.15 -3.49 -4.74
N ARG A 67 -21.32 -3.03 -5.69
CA ARG A 67 -21.73 -2.08 -6.74
C ARG A 67 -22.44 -2.76 -7.91
N PHE A 68 -21.96 -3.92 -8.33
CA PHE A 68 -22.45 -4.58 -9.55
C PHE A 68 -23.23 -5.86 -9.26
N GLY A 69 -23.05 -6.52 -8.12
CA GLY A 69 -23.75 -7.76 -7.74
C GLY A 69 -23.37 -8.99 -8.55
N HIS A 70 -23.03 -8.86 -9.84
CA HIS A 70 -22.65 -9.94 -10.73
C HIS A 70 -21.73 -9.44 -11.86
N LEU A 71 -20.89 -10.33 -12.38
CA LEU A 71 -19.94 -10.04 -13.47
C LEU A 71 -20.65 -9.49 -14.71
N ASP A 72 -21.84 -9.98 -15.05
CA ASP A 72 -22.62 -9.47 -16.19
C ASP A 72 -22.95 -7.99 -16.10
N ARG A 73 -23.20 -7.48 -14.90
CA ARG A 73 -23.46 -6.05 -14.70
C ARG A 73 -22.19 -5.23 -14.86
N LEU A 74 -21.05 -5.75 -14.41
CA LEU A 74 -19.74 -5.14 -14.64
C LEU A 74 -19.41 -5.09 -16.14
N VAL A 75 -19.62 -6.18 -16.87
CA VAL A 75 -19.44 -6.23 -18.34
C VAL A 75 -20.29 -5.18 -19.03
N ARG A 76 -21.58 -5.08 -18.69
CA ARG A 76 -22.48 -4.05 -19.25
C ARG A 76 -22.02 -2.63 -18.93
N HIS A 77 -21.51 -2.40 -17.72
CA HIS A 77 -20.95 -1.09 -17.32
C HIS A 77 -19.73 -0.71 -18.16
N LEU A 78 -18.85 -1.69 -18.43
CA LEU A 78 -17.60 -1.49 -19.16
C LEU A 78 -17.78 -1.44 -20.69
N ALA A 79 -18.96 -1.80 -21.22
CA ALA A 79 -19.22 -1.84 -22.66
C ALA A 79 -18.98 -0.50 -23.39
N GLY A 80 -19.04 0.62 -22.67
CA GLY A 80 -18.76 1.95 -23.22
C GLY A 80 -17.38 2.52 -22.90
N ALA A 81 -16.47 1.73 -22.32
CA ALA A 81 -15.09 2.14 -22.08
C ALA A 81 -14.23 1.88 -23.32
N ASP A 82 -13.40 2.84 -23.70
CA ASP A 82 -12.41 2.70 -24.76
C ASP A 82 -11.20 1.88 -24.29
N HIS A 83 -10.85 2.04 -23.00
CA HIS A 83 -9.75 1.32 -22.35
C HIS A 83 -10.18 0.79 -20.98
N VAL A 84 -9.82 -0.46 -20.69
CA VAL A 84 -10.00 -1.06 -19.37
C VAL A 84 -8.64 -1.56 -18.89
N PHE A 85 -8.14 -0.96 -17.81
CA PHE A 85 -6.95 -1.41 -17.11
C PHE A 85 -7.36 -2.14 -15.84
N ALA A 86 -6.89 -3.35 -15.64
CA ALA A 86 -7.28 -4.15 -14.47
C ALA A 86 -6.07 -4.81 -13.79
N GLN A 87 -6.05 -4.82 -12.46
CA GLN A 87 -5.24 -5.79 -11.72
C GLN A 87 -5.91 -7.16 -11.79
N PHE A 88 -5.11 -8.20 -11.55
CA PHE A 88 -5.66 -9.53 -11.35
C PHE A 88 -6.59 -9.55 -10.12
N PHE A 89 -7.76 -10.19 -10.27
CA PHE A 89 -8.61 -10.55 -9.15
C PHE A 89 -9.19 -11.96 -9.35
N PRO A 90 -9.13 -12.80 -8.30
CA PRO A 90 -9.71 -14.14 -8.34
C PRO A 90 -11.24 -14.10 -8.17
N GLU A 91 -11.85 -15.29 -8.15
CA GLU A 91 -13.26 -15.43 -7.79
C GLU A 91 -13.54 -14.88 -6.38
N GLY A 92 -14.78 -14.42 -6.17
CA GLY A 92 -15.23 -13.91 -4.87
C GLY A 92 -15.10 -12.39 -4.67
N PHE A 93 -14.45 -11.65 -5.57
CA PHE A 93 -14.50 -10.18 -5.60
C PHE A 93 -15.76 -9.64 -6.30
N VAL A 94 -16.27 -10.39 -7.26
CA VAL A 94 -17.57 -10.17 -7.91
C VAL A 94 -18.18 -11.55 -8.19
N PRO A 95 -19.45 -11.80 -7.85
CA PRO A 95 -20.11 -13.05 -8.22
C PRO A 95 -20.13 -13.25 -9.74
N GLY A 96 -20.05 -14.49 -10.20
CA GLY A 96 -20.12 -14.82 -11.63
C GLY A 96 -18.78 -14.88 -12.36
N GLY A 97 -17.64 -14.74 -11.68
CA GLY A 97 -16.33 -15.05 -12.25
C GLY A 97 -15.18 -14.26 -11.64
N ASN A 98 -14.06 -14.24 -12.38
CA ASN A 98 -12.81 -13.59 -12.03
C ASN A 98 -12.35 -12.67 -13.19
N VAL A 99 -11.12 -12.16 -13.12
CA VAL A 99 -10.59 -11.28 -14.18
C VAL A 99 -10.45 -11.96 -15.55
N HIS A 100 -10.21 -13.28 -15.60
CA HIS A 100 -10.11 -14.00 -16.88
C HIS A 100 -11.49 -14.11 -17.54
N ALA A 101 -12.52 -14.46 -16.77
CA ALA A 101 -13.90 -14.45 -17.25
C ALA A 101 -14.35 -13.05 -17.70
N LEU A 102 -13.82 -11.98 -17.09
CA LEU A 102 -14.02 -10.62 -17.58
C LEU A 102 -13.30 -10.38 -18.92
N ALA A 103 -12.05 -10.82 -19.06
CA ALA A 103 -11.23 -10.63 -20.25
C ALA A 103 -11.77 -11.35 -21.50
N GLU A 104 -12.53 -12.44 -21.31
CA GLU A 104 -13.24 -13.12 -22.41
C GLU A 104 -14.36 -12.27 -23.03
N ARG A 105 -14.82 -11.24 -22.32
CA ARG A 105 -16.04 -10.47 -22.64
C ARG A 105 -15.78 -8.97 -22.81
N VAL A 106 -14.65 -8.49 -22.32
CA VAL A 106 -14.23 -7.08 -22.35
C VAL A 106 -12.76 -7.03 -22.74
N ARG A 107 -12.43 -6.24 -23.75
CA ARG A 107 -11.02 -5.95 -24.07
C ARG A 107 -10.41 -5.17 -22.91
N LEU A 108 -9.50 -5.80 -22.18
CA LEU A 108 -8.79 -5.19 -21.07
C LEU A 108 -7.29 -5.46 -21.19
N ARG A 109 -6.50 -4.61 -20.54
CA ARG A 109 -5.07 -4.84 -20.29
C ARG A 109 -4.86 -5.03 -18.79
N LEU A 110 -4.11 -6.07 -18.46
CA LEU A 110 -3.69 -6.29 -17.09
C LEU A 110 -2.53 -5.37 -16.72
N PHE A 111 -2.47 -4.97 -15.45
CA PHE A 111 -1.30 -4.32 -14.87
C PHE A 111 -0.97 -4.95 -13.51
N PRO A 112 0.30 -4.95 -13.08
CA PRO A 112 0.70 -5.68 -11.90
C PRO A 112 0.20 -5.00 -10.62
N THR A 113 -0.11 -5.83 -9.63
CA THR A 113 -0.14 -5.38 -8.24
C THR A 113 1.29 -5.24 -7.75
N ILE A 114 1.69 -4.04 -7.35
CA ILE A 114 3.02 -3.83 -6.80
C ILE A 114 3.05 -4.38 -5.37
N LEU A 115 3.77 -5.49 -5.19
CA LEU A 115 4.00 -6.13 -3.90
C LEU A 115 5.51 -6.29 -3.71
N PHE A 116 6.05 -5.68 -2.65
CA PHE A 116 7.48 -5.70 -2.37
C PHE A 116 7.74 -5.59 -0.86
N SER A 117 8.11 -6.70 -0.23
CA SER A 117 8.41 -6.77 1.21
C SER A 117 9.89 -6.54 1.54
N GLY A 118 10.75 -6.30 0.56
CA GLY A 118 12.20 -6.16 0.77
C GLY A 118 12.59 -5.04 1.74
N PHE A 119 11.79 -3.97 1.85
CA PHE A 119 11.97 -2.89 2.82
C PHE A 119 11.36 -3.18 4.20
N HIS A 120 10.38 -4.08 4.26
CA HIS A 120 9.56 -4.32 5.44
C HIS A 120 9.39 -5.83 5.71
N PRO A 121 10.49 -6.61 5.83
CA PRO A 121 10.42 -8.06 5.98
C PRO A 121 9.76 -8.50 7.29
N ASP A 122 9.70 -7.61 8.29
CA ASP A 122 9.01 -7.85 9.55
C ASP A 122 7.49 -7.65 9.47
N LEU A 123 7.01 -6.96 8.44
CA LEU A 123 5.58 -6.71 8.27
C LEU A 123 4.87 -7.99 7.84
N VAL A 124 3.83 -8.36 8.56
CA VAL A 124 2.93 -9.49 8.27
C VAL A 124 1.47 -9.08 8.43
N HIS A 125 0.56 -9.91 7.90
CA HIS A 125 -0.84 -9.87 8.27
C HIS A 125 -1.12 -10.95 9.33
N VAL A 126 -2.25 -10.80 10.02
CA VAL A 126 -2.70 -11.76 11.04
C VAL A 126 -4.17 -12.05 10.81
N GLY A 127 -4.56 -13.32 10.91
CA GLY A 127 -5.92 -13.79 10.64
C GLY A 127 -6.01 -14.58 9.34
N ASP A 128 -7.16 -14.51 8.66
CA ASP A 128 -7.43 -15.29 7.45
C ASP A 128 -6.89 -14.57 6.20
N GLU A 129 -5.58 -14.71 5.98
CA GLU A 129 -4.87 -14.20 4.80
C GLU A 129 -5.37 -14.83 3.49
N ALA A 130 -5.79 -16.10 3.52
CA ALA A 130 -6.24 -16.84 2.34
C ALA A 130 -7.50 -16.21 1.70
N SER A 131 -8.32 -15.54 2.51
CA SER A 131 -9.49 -14.82 2.01
C SER A 131 -9.17 -13.61 1.12
N LEU A 132 -7.94 -13.07 1.18
CA LEU A 132 -7.52 -11.83 0.52
C LEU A 132 -8.41 -10.60 0.84
N ARG A 133 -9.17 -10.66 1.94
CA ARG A 133 -10.09 -9.60 2.36
C ARG A 133 -9.58 -8.96 3.65
N LEU A 134 -9.35 -7.65 3.62
CA LEU A 134 -8.93 -6.88 4.79
C LEU A 134 -9.87 -7.06 6.00
N SER A 135 -11.17 -7.27 5.77
CA SER A 135 -12.16 -7.49 6.84
C SER A 135 -12.00 -8.82 7.60
N ARG A 136 -11.15 -9.72 7.11
CA ARG A 136 -10.82 -11.00 7.74
C ARG A 136 -9.47 -10.98 8.45
N LEU A 137 -8.78 -9.84 8.40
CA LEU A 137 -7.52 -9.62 9.11
C LEU A 137 -7.78 -8.98 10.47
N VAL A 138 -6.91 -9.30 11.42
CA VAL A 138 -6.86 -8.63 12.71
C VAL A 138 -6.31 -7.22 12.51
N ALA A 139 -6.92 -6.25 13.21
CA ALA A 139 -6.40 -4.90 13.26
C ALA A 139 -5.27 -4.81 14.29
N SER A 140 -4.20 -4.11 13.93
CA SER A 140 -3.08 -3.68 14.76
C SER A 140 -3.22 -2.20 15.16
N PRO A 141 -2.31 -1.64 15.97
CA PRO A 141 -2.24 -0.21 16.25
C PRO A 141 -2.12 0.70 15.00
N ILE A 142 -1.65 0.18 13.86
CA ILE A 142 -1.50 0.92 12.59
C ILE A 142 -2.21 0.23 11.41
N GLY A 143 -3.47 -0.16 11.59
CA GLY A 143 -4.25 -0.81 10.53
C GLY A 143 -4.00 -2.32 10.48
N PRO A 144 -4.01 -3.01 9.33
CA PRO A 144 -3.92 -4.48 9.28
C PRO A 144 -2.49 -5.05 9.44
N TYR A 145 -1.48 -4.20 9.68
CA TYR A 145 -0.08 -4.56 9.59
C TYR A 145 0.54 -4.88 10.95
N HIS A 146 1.05 -6.08 11.12
CA HIS A 146 1.66 -6.56 12.35
C HIS A 146 3.16 -6.80 12.18
N SER A 147 3.89 -6.81 13.30
CA SER A 147 5.29 -7.26 13.33
C SER A 147 5.35 -8.75 13.61
N ALA A 148 6.06 -9.50 12.77
CA ALA A 148 6.30 -10.92 12.96
C ALA A 148 7.10 -11.18 14.25
N ILE A 149 8.12 -10.35 14.51
CA ILE A 149 8.90 -10.42 15.76
C ILE A 149 8.00 -10.20 16.97
N ALA A 150 7.19 -9.13 17.00
CA ALA A 150 6.31 -8.85 18.13
C ALA A 150 5.30 -9.99 18.35
N LEU A 151 4.70 -10.50 17.28
CA LEU A 151 3.72 -11.57 17.35
C LEU A 151 4.34 -12.87 17.89
N PHE A 152 5.51 -13.28 17.38
CA PHE A 152 6.15 -14.51 17.84
C PHE A 152 6.69 -14.37 19.27
N ALA A 153 7.24 -13.21 19.64
CA ALA A 153 7.68 -12.95 21.00
C ALA A 153 6.52 -13.08 21.99
N PHE A 154 5.37 -12.45 21.69
CA PHE A 154 4.17 -12.58 22.51
C PHE A 154 3.69 -14.05 22.63
N ARG A 155 3.60 -14.77 21.50
CA ARG A 155 3.21 -16.19 21.48
C ARG A 155 4.19 -17.10 22.23
N SER A 156 5.44 -16.68 22.36
CA SER A 156 6.49 -17.40 23.08
C SER A 156 6.59 -16.99 24.56
N GLY A 157 5.69 -16.13 25.05
CA GLY A 157 5.65 -15.69 26.44
C GLY A 157 6.71 -14.65 26.83
N LEU A 158 7.36 -14.01 25.86
CA LEU A 158 8.30 -12.92 26.14
C LEU A 158 7.56 -11.66 26.59
N GLY A 159 8.23 -10.83 27.40
CA GLY A 159 7.82 -9.46 27.66
C GLY A 159 8.27 -8.48 26.57
N VAL A 160 7.77 -7.24 26.63
CA VAL A 160 8.08 -6.17 25.66
C VAL A 160 9.58 -5.90 25.58
N ASP A 161 10.27 -5.76 26.71
CA ASP A 161 11.72 -5.47 26.73
C ASP A 161 12.56 -6.57 26.07
N ALA A 162 12.20 -7.83 26.29
CA ALA A 162 12.88 -8.96 25.64
C ALA A 162 12.62 -8.96 24.12
N ALA A 163 11.39 -8.64 23.70
CA ALA A 163 11.03 -8.52 22.29
C ALA A 163 11.80 -7.38 21.59
N LEU A 164 11.97 -6.23 22.26
CA LEU A 164 12.68 -5.08 21.69
C LEU A 164 14.15 -5.39 21.37
N ARG A 165 14.79 -6.30 22.11
CA ARG A 165 16.17 -6.75 21.83
C ARG A 165 16.30 -7.55 20.53
N LEU A 166 15.20 -8.03 19.95
CA LEU A 166 15.20 -8.77 18.68
C LEU A 166 15.16 -7.85 17.45
N TYR A 167 15.02 -6.53 17.63
CA TYR A 167 15.07 -5.56 16.54
C TYR A 167 16.50 -5.10 16.25
N GLU A 168 17.40 -6.07 16.09
CA GLU A 168 18.84 -5.88 15.86
C GLU A 168 19.33 -6.67 14.64
N SER A 169 20.51 -6.31 14.11
CA SER A 169 21.06 -6.88 12.87
C SER A 169 21.22 -8.41 12.94
N GLU A 170 21.71 -8.94 14.07
CA GLU A 170 21.93 -10.38 14.25
C GLU A 170 20.61 -11.17 14.18
N ALA A 171 19.59 -10.68 14.88
CA ALA A 171 18.26 -11.28 14.84
C ALA A 171 17.68 -11.22 13.41
N PHE A 172 17.80 -10.09 12.71
CA PHE A 172 17.32 -9.98 11.33
C PHE A 172 18.00 -10.97 10.37
N ALA A 173 19.32 -11.18 10.53
CA ALA A 173 20.06 -12.16 9.75
C ALA A 173 19.54 -13.59 10.01
N ARG A 174 19.36 -13.96 11.29
CA ARG A 174 18.83 -15.28 11.69
C ARG A 174 17.38 -15.50 11.26
N LEU A 175 16.57 -14.46 11.19
CA LEU A 175 15.19 -14.50 10.68
C LEU A 175 15.12 -14.48 9.14
N GLY A 176 16.26 -14.38 8.46
CA GLY A 176 16.34 -14.39 6.99
C GLY A 176 15.85 -13.11 6.32
N TYR A 177 15.70 -12.00 7.06
CA TYR A 177 15.19 -10.73 6.53
C TYR A 177 16.05 -10.19 5.40
N GLU A 178 17.35 -10.48 5.46
CA GLU A 178 18.34 -10.14 4.45
C GLU A 178 18.08 -10.74 3.06
N ARG A 179 17.41 -11.90 3.00
CA ARG A 179 17.08 -12.61 1.75
C ARG A 179 15.76 -12.12 1.14
N MET A 180 14.98 -11.35 1.90
CA MET A 180 13.65 -10.89 1.47
C MET A 180 13.73 -9.91 0.30
N TRP A 181 14.84 -9.17 0.16
CA TRP A 181 15.04 -8.25 -0.95
C TRP A 181 14.98 -8.98 -2.30
N ASP A 182 15.85 -9.98 -2.48
CA ASP A 182 15.96 -10.72 -3.75
C ASP A 182 14.66 -11.45 -4.08
N ALA A 183 14.06 -12.13 -3.09
CA ALA A 183 12.79 -12.83 -3.26
C ALA A 183 11.65 -11.86 -3.66
N SER A 184 11.61 -10.67 -3.05
CA SER A 184 10.60 -9.65 -3.38
C SER A 184 10.83 -9.05 -4.76
N ALA A 185 12.08 -8.79 -5.14
CA ALA A 185 12.43 -8.28 -6.46
C ALA A 185 12.08 -9.29 -7.56
N GLU A 186 12.44 -10.55 -7.36
CA GLU A 186 12.11 -11.63 -8.29
C GLU A 186 10.59 -11.77 -8.45
N TYR A 187 9.86 -11.81 -7.33
CA TYR A 187 8.40 -11.90 -7.35
C TYR A 187 7.76 -10.75 -8.13
N LEU A 188 8.15 -9.50 -7.82
CA LEU A 188 7.63 -8.31 -8.49
C LEU A 188 7.91 -8.33 -9.99
N LEU A 189 9.15 -8.62 -10.39
CA LEU A 189 9.53 -8.63 -11.81
C LEU A 189 8.88 -9.77 -12.58
N ARG A 190 8.77 -10.96 -11.97
CA ARG A 190 8.09 -12.11 -12.58
C ARG A 190 6.60 -11.80 -12.79
N THR A 191 5.88 -11.41 -11.73
CA THR A 191 4.44 -11.11 -11.82
C THR A 191 4.13 -9.97 -12.78
N ALA A 192 5.03 -9.00 -12.91
CA ALA A 192 4.91 -7.94 -13.91
C ALA A 192 5.07 -8.45 -15.36
N ARG A 193 5.99 -9.40 -15.60
CA ARG A 193 6.12 -10.06 -16.90
C ARG A 193 4.91 -10.94 -17.22
N ASP A 194 4.36 -11.64 -16.24
CA ASP A 194 3.20 -12.52 -16.41
C ASP A 194 1.96 -11.76 -16.91
N VAL A 195 1.83 -10.48 -16.55
CA VAL A 195 0.76 -9.59 -17.03
C VAL A 195 1.14 -8.76 -18.26
N GLY A 196 2.32 -9.00 -18.84
CA GLY A 196 2.78 -8.33 -20.07
C GLY A 196 3.32 -6.92 -19.86
N LEU A 197 3.66 -6.52 -18.63
CA LEU A 197 4.19 -5.18 -18.31
C LEU A 197 5.56 -5.31 -17.60
N PRO A 198 6.64 -5.72 -18.28
CA PRO A 198 7.95 -5.92 -17.65
C PRO A 198 8.50 -4.63 -17.03
N LEU A 199 8.87 -4.68 -15.75
CA LEU A 199 9.25 -3.50 -14.95
C LEU A 199 10.76 -3.38 -14.67
N ASP A 200 11.63 -4.16 -15.31
CA ASP A 200 13.06 -4.23 -15.00
C ASP A 200 13.74 -2.84 -14.92
N ARG A 201 13.48 -2.00 -15.92
CA ARG A 201 14.03 -0.63 -15.99
C ARG A 201 13.41 0.30 -14.96
N ASP A 202 12.11 0.14 -14.70
CA ASP A 202 11.35 0.96 -13.75
C ASP A 202 11.77 0.63 -12.33
N PHE A 203 11.86 -0.66 -12.00
CA PHE A 203 12.37 -1.16 -10.73
C PHE A 203 13.78 -0.63 -10.43
N ALA A 204 14.71 -0.74 -11.38
CA ALA A 204 16.05 -0.19 -11.21
C ALA A 204 16.04 1.33 -10.97
N ARG A 205 15.13 2.07 -11.59
CA ARG A 205 14.95 3.52 -11.35
C ARG A 205 14.37 3.78 -9.97
N TRP A 206 13.37 3.03 -9.54
CA TRP A 206 12.76 3.16 -8.22
C TRP A 206 13.76 2.88 -7.11
N CYS A 207 14.58 1.82 -7.22
CA CYS A 207 15.63 1.52 -6.26
C CYS A 207 16.65 2.66 -6.13
N ARG A 208 17.05 3.29 -7.24
CA ARG A 208 17.95 4.45 -7.22
C ARG A 208 17.32 5.69 -6.59
N ALA A 209 16.00 5.81 -6.60
CA ALA A 209 15.28 6.92 -5.97
C ALA A 209 15.07 6.70 -4.45
N GLY A 210 15.47 5.55 -3.92
CA GLY A 210 15.37 5.19 -2.50
C GLY A 210 14.16 4.29 -2.20
N VAL A 211 13.59 4.44 -0.99
CA VAL A 211 12.43 3.66 -0.56
C VAL A 211 11.23 4.03 -1.42
N PHE A 212 10.71 3.08 -2.21
CA PHE A 212 9.56 3.31 -3.11
C PHE A 212 8.25 2.69 -2.60
N MET A 213 8.24 2.20 -1.36
CA MET A 213 7.10 1.55 -0.72
C MET A 213 6.82 2.19 0.65
N HIS A 214 5.55 2.38 0.99
CA HIS A 214 5.07 2.79 2.32
C HIS A 214 4.79 1.58 3.22
N THR A 215 4.31 0.49 2.63
CA THR A 215 4.10 -0.84 3.23
C THR A 215 4.39 -1.88 2.16
N LEU A 216 4.20 -3.18 2.42
CA LEU A 216 4.48 -4.23 1.41
C LEU A 216 3.66 -4.09 0.11
N ASN A 217 2.49 -3.45 0.13
CA ASN A 217 1.58 -3.32 -1.03
C ASN A 217 1.16 -1.87 -1.29
N HIS A 218 1.70 -0.89 -0.56
CA HIS A 218 1.42 0.53 -0.77
C HIS A 218 2.64 1.20 -1.41
N PRO A 219 2.82 1.12 -2.74
CA PRO A 219 3.90 1.83 -3.41
C PRO A 219 3.70 3.36 -3.31
N ARG A 220 4.80 4.09 -3.42
CA ARG A 220 4.75 5.56 -3.55
C ARG A 220 4.07 5.96 -4.85
N LEU A 221 3.44 7.13 -4.85
CA LEU A 221 2.74 7.67 -6.02
C LEU A 221 3.60 7.68 -7.29
N ALA A 222 4.90 7.94 -7.17
CA ALA A 222 5.89 7.86 -8.26
C ALA A 222 5.79 6.55 -9.07
N VAL A 223 5.73 5.43 -8.36
CA VAL A 223 5.64 4.09 -8.93
C VAL A 223 4.32 3.92 -9.68
N LEU A 224 3.21 4.35 -9.08
CA LEU A 224 1.88 4.27 -9.69
C LEU A 224 1.76 5.19 -10.92
N GLY A 225 2.40 6.36 -10.88
CA GLY A 225 2.51 7.27 -12.02
C GLY A 225 3.29 6.67 -13.18
N ASP A 226 4.37 5.94 -12.89
CA ASP A 226 5.15 5.23 -13.89
C ASP A 226 4.36 4.10 -14.56
N ILE A 227 3.58 3.34 -13.78
CA ILE A 227 2.64 2.33 -14.28
C ILE A 227 1.58 2.98 -15.18
N ALA A 228 0.91 4.04 -14.70
CA ALA A 228 -0.08 4.78 -15.48
C ALA A 228 0.50 5.31 -16.79
N ARG A 229 1.73 5.83 -16.75
CA ARG A 229 2.42 6.35 -17.93
C ARG A 229 2.68 5.24 -18.95
N ARG A 230 3.17 4.08 -18.51
CA ARG A 230 3.35 2.91 -19.40
C ARG A 230 2.04 2.44 -20.02
N LEU A 231 0.99 2.27 -19.21
CA LEU A 231 -0.31 1.79 -19.69
C LEU A 231 -0.86 2.68 -20.81
N ALA A 232 -0.81 4.00 -20.62
CA ALA A 232 -1.29 4.93 -21.63
C ALA A 232 -0.36 5.00 -22.85
N ALA A 233 0.96 4.94 -22.69
CA ALA A 233 1.90 4.92 -23.83
C ALA A 233 1.72 3.67 -24.71
N GLU A 234 1.60 2.49 -24.09
CA GLU A 234 1.42 1.22 -24.78
C GLU A 234 0.02 1.07 -25.43
N ASP A 235 -0.92 1.93 -25.05
CA ASP A 235 -2.25 2.06 -25.69
C ASP A 235 -2.34 3.25 -26.66
N GLY A 236 -1.21 3.92 -26.96
CA GLY A 236 -1.17 5.01 -27.93
C GLY A 236 -1.88 6.29 -27.46
N LEU A 237 -2.14 6.43 -26.17
CA LEU A 237 -2.78 7.61 -25.60
C LEU A 237 -1.76 8.76 -25.46
N PRO A 238 -2.01 9.93 -26.07
CA PRO A 238 -1.06 11.06 -26.03
C PRO A 238 -1.00 11.68 -24.63
N GLN A 239 0.19 11.71 -24.04
CA GLN A 239 0.41 12.10 -22.66
C GLN A 239 1.11 13.47 -22.57
N ARG A 240 0.80 14.23 -21.51
CA ARG A 240 1.52 15.48 -21.21
C ARG A 240 2.93 15.28 -20.64
N GLY A 241 3.23 14.10 -20.10
CA GLY A 241 4.54 13.81 -19.49
C GLY A 241 4.79 14.58 -18.19
N LEU A 242 3.75 14.92 -17.43
CA LEU A 242 3.86 15.64 -16.17
C LEU A 242 4.35 14.71 -15.05
N PRO A 243 5.29 15.16 -14.18
CA PRO A 243 5.70 14.41 -12.99
C PRO A 243 4.56 14.40 -11.96
N VAL A 244 4.02 13.22 -11.63
CA VAL A 244 2.75 13.12 -10.88
C VAL A 244 2.88 13.65 -9.46
N GLU A 245 4.03 13.47 -8.84
CA GLU A 245 4.35 13.81 -7.45
C GLU A 245 4.44 15.33 -7.23
N ALA A 246 4.61 16.10 -8.31
CA ALA A 246 4.60 17.55 -8.25
C ALA A 246 3.19 18.14 -8.21
N TYR A 247 2.16 17.38 -8.60
CA TYR A 247 0.79 17.89 -8.78
C TYR A 247 -0.27 17.11 -8.01
N LEU A 248 -0.02 15.86 -7.65
CA LEU A 248 -0.96 14.98 -6.98
C LEU A 248 -0.48 14.63 -5.57
N ARG A 249 -1.46 14.43 -4.69
CA ARG A 249 -1.22 13.91 -3.34
C ARG A 249 -1.02 12.40 -3.41
N ASP A 250 -0.05 11.89 -2.67
CA ASP A 250 0.10 10.45 -2.47
C ASP A 250 -0.95 9.94 -1.46
N ALA A 251 -2.08 9.45 -1.97
CA ALA A 251 -3.19 8.96 -1.15
C ALA A 251 -2.80 7.74 -0.29
N LEU A 252 -1.90 6.88 -0.78
CA LEU A 252 -1.44 5.71 0.00
C LEU A 252 -0.52 6.13 1.13
N ALA A 253 0.16 7.26 0.99
CA ALA A 253 0.87 7.90 2.09
C ALA A 253 -0.07 8.51 3.13
N GLU A 254 -1.39 8.51 2.98
CA GLU A 254 -2.31 8.92 4.06
C GLU A 254 -2.69 7.76 4.97
N GLU A 255 -2.47 6.53 4.52
CA GLU A 255 -2.71 5.33 5.30
C GLU A 255 -1.48 4.98 6.16
N ALA A 256 -1.46 3.76 6.69
CA ALA A 256 -0.35 3.29 7.48
C ALA A 256 0.97 3.33 6.70
N VAL A 257 2.04 3.75 7.36
CA VAL A 257 3.41 3.72 6.84
C VAL A 257 4.27 2.92 7.81
N TRP A 258 4.95 1.92 7.27
CA TRP A 258 5.88 1.07 7.99
C TRP A 258 7.31 1.60 7.75
N PRO A 259 8.12 1.79 8.81
CA PRO A 259 9.48 2.29 8.63
C PRO A 259 10.41 1.18 8.13
N VAL A 260 11.45 1.56 7.37
CA VAL A 260 12.60 0.66 7.18
C VAL A 260 13.41 0.69 8.47
N LEU A 261 13.44 -0.43 9.18
CA LEU A 261 14.09 -0.50 10.49
C LEU A 261 15.61 -0.30 10.35
N PRO A 262 16.28 0.37 11.31
CA PRO A 262 17.65 0.85 11.11
C PRO A 262 18.67 -0.21 10.68
N PRO A 263 18.72 -1.42 11.28
CA PRO A 263 19.64 -2.47 10.83
C PRO A 263 19.48 -2.86 9.35
N LEU A 264 18.23 -2.89 8.88
CA LEU A 264 17.93 -3.20 7.49
C LEU A 264 18.21 -2.01 6.57
N ALA A 265 17.90 -0.80 7.04
CA ALA A 265 18.12 0.43 6.30
C ALA A 265 19.61 0.67 5.98
N GLU A 266 20.49 0.42 6.97
CA GLU A 266 21.94 0.47 6.81
C GLU A 266 22.42 -0.48 5.70
N ARG A 267 21.98 -1.74 5.76
CA ARG A 267 22.31 -2.75 4.74
C ARG A 267 21.81 -2.39 3.35
N LEU A 268 20.60 -1.82 3.25
CA LEU A 268 19.98 -1.44 1.97
C LEU A 268 20.47 -0.09 1.43
N GLY A 269 21.24 0.69 2.22
CA GLY A 269 21.69 2.02 1.83
C GLY A 269 20.55 3.03 1.69
N VAL A 270 19.51 2.92 2.53
CA VAL A 270 18.32 3.81 2.52
C VAL A 270 18.09 4.45 3.89
N PRO A 271 17.29 5.53 3.97
CA PRO A 271 16.94 6.12 5.27
C PRO A 271 16.19 5.14 6.17
N GLY A 272 16.66 4.99 7.41
CA GLY A 272 16.02 4.18 8.44
C GLY A 272 15.17 4.99 9.41
N SER A 273 14.21 4.34 10.06
CA SER A 273 13.38 4.93 11.12
C SER A 273 12.82 3.83 12.04
N THR A 274 12.33 4.24 13.20
CA THR A 274 11.54 3.41 14.12
C THR A 274 10.13 3.98 14.33
N LEU A 275 9.72 4.97 13.53
CA LEU A 275 8.41 5.60 13.61
C LEU A 275 7.41 4.95 12.67
N PHE A 276 6.41 4.31 13.26
CA PHE A 276 5.24 3.73 12.62
C PHE A 276 4.16 4.80 12.53
N LYS A 277 3.52 4.90 11.37
CA LYS A 277 2.41 5.84 11.18
C LYS A 277 1.11 5.08 11.00
N GLY A 278 0.08 5.47 11.75
CA GLY A 278 -1.29 5.00 11.56
C GLY A 278 -2.05 5.69 10.42
N ASP A 279 -3.33 5.39 10.30
CA ASP A 279 -4.23 6.02 9.31
C ASP A 279 -4.41 7.52 9.62
N GLY A 280 -4.18 8.36 8.61
CA GLY A 280 -4.28 9.81 8.64
C GLY A 280 -5.32 10.37 7.66
N ARG A 281 -6.23 9.55 7.12
CA ARG A 281 -7.25 10.00 6.14
C ARG A 281 -8.30 10.93 6.74
N THR A 282 -8.66 10.75 8.00
CA THR A 282 -9.74 11.51 8.67
C THR A 282 -9.26 12.43 9.78
N ALA A 283 -8.04 12.26 10.26
CA ALA A 283 -7.44 13.02 11.35
C ALA A 283 -5.90 13.03 11.20
N PRO A 284 -5.17 13.91 11.90
CA PRO A 284 -3.70 13.82 11.95
C PRO A 284 -3.27 12.40 12.33
N PRO A 285 -2.34 11.78 11.57
CA PRO A 285 -1.97 10.40 11.81
C PRO A 285 -1.24 10.26 13.14
N ARG A 286 -1.56 9.20 13.87
CA ARG A 286 -0.81 8.83 15.06
C ARG A 286 0.56 8.29 14.65
N LEU A 287 1.60 8.73 15.35
CA LEU A 287 2.95 8.17 15.26
C LEU A 287 3.21 7.34 16.51
N LEU A 288 3.76 6.15 16.30
CA LEU A 288 4.23 5.24 17.34
C LEU A 288 5.71 5.00 17.10
N ASP A 289 6.53 5.09 18.12
CA ASP A 289 7.87 4.53 18.04
C ASP A 289 7.82 3.00 18.19
N LEU A 290 8.98 2.35 18.07
CA LEU A 290 9.07 0.89 18.15
C LEU A 290 8.62 0.35 19.52
N PRO A 291 9.09 0.87 20.67
CA PRO A 291 8.57 0.49 21.99
C PRO A 291 7.06 0.58 22.11
N ASP A 292 6.46 1.71 21.75
CA ASP A 292 5.01 1.92 21.88
C ASP A 292 4.24 0.97 20.94
N PHE A 293 4.72 0.79 19.70
CA PHE A 293 4.11 -0.13 18.74
C PHE A 293 4.12 -1.58 19.25
N VAL A 294 5.23 -2.05 19.82
CA VAL A 294 5.34 -3.41 20.38
C VAL A 294 4.44 -3.56 21.59
N ALA A 295 4.47 -2.60 22.53
CA ALA A 295 3.65 -2.63 23.74
C ALA A 295 2.15 -2.68 23.42
N GLU A 296 1.68 -1.86 22.48
CA GLU A 296 0.28 -1.86 22.07
C GLU A 296 -0.12 -3.10 21.30
N SER A 297 0.79 -3.63 20.48
CA SER A 297 0.58 -4.92 19.82
C SER A 297 0.39 -6.03 20.85
N PHE A 298 1.22 -6.08 21.90
CA PHE A 298 1.10 -7.06 22.98
C PHE A 298 -0.23 -6.91 23.75
N ALA A 299 -0.58 -5.68 24.10
CA ALA A 299 -1.85 -5.40 24.78
C ALA A 299 -3.05 -5.81 23.93
N LEU A 300 -2.97 -5.67 22.60
CA LEU A 300 -3.97 -6.14 21.66
C LEU A 300 -4.02 -7.67 21.61
N TYR A 301 -2.88 -8.34 21.45
CA TYR A 301 -2.80 -9.80 21.39
C TYR A 301 -3.34 -10.47 22.65
N ALA A 302 -3.08 -9.88 23.84
CA ALA A 302 -3.60 -10.38 25.12
C ALA A 302 -5.13 -10.40 25.22
N ARG A 303 -5.83 -9.61 24.39
CA ARG A 303 -7.31 -9.56 24.36
C ARG A 303 -7.92 -10.48 23.30
N LEU A 304 -7.11 -11.11 22.47
CA LEU A 304 -7.57 -11.93 21.35
C LEU A 304 -7.38 -13.41 21.66
N PRO A 305 -8.29 -14.30 21.20
CA PRO A 305 -8.05 -15.73 21.31
C PRO A 305 -6.85 -16.12 20.43
N SER A 306 -6.03 -17.06 20.91
CA SER A 306 -4.83 -17.51 20.19
C SER A 306 -5.12 -17.94 18.74
N ALA A 307 -6.28 -18.56 18.48
CA ALA A 307 -6.70 -18.97 17.14
C ALA A 307 -6.92 -17.78 16.17
N ALA A 308 -7.21 -16.57 16.68
CA ALA A 308 -7.32 -15.38 15.85
C ALA A 308 -5.95 -14.78 15.47
N LEU A 309 -4.87 -15.21 16.15
CA LEU A 309 -3.51 -14.75 15.94
C LEU A 309 -2.72 -15.65 14.96
N ALA A 310 -3.44 -16.29 14.02
CA ALA A 310 -2.86 -17.13 12.99
C ALA A 310 -2.02 -16.29 12.01
N CYS A 311 -0.82 -16.76 11.69
CA CYS A 311 0.09 -16.12 10.75
C CYS A 311 1.08 -17.16 10.23
N VAL A 312 1.03 -17.45 8.93
CA VAL A 312 1.81 -18.54 8.30
C VAL A 312 3.30 -18.44 8.61
N ARG A 313 3.88 -17.23 8.56
CA ARG A 313 5.30 -17.01 8.84
C ARG A 313 5.64 -17.34 10.29
N VAL A 314 4.83 -16.88 11.22
CA VAL A 314 5.06 -17.09 12.66
C VAL A 314 4.80 -18.55 13.05
N ASP A 315 3.84 -19.21 12.40
CA ASP A 315 3.61 -20.65 12.56
C ASP A 315 4.79 -21.48 12.05
N ALA A 316 5.42 -21.07 10.95
CA ALA A 316 6.66 -21.70 10.48
C ALA A 316 7.82 -21.52 11.47
N TRP A 317 7.97 -20.35 12.09
CA TRP A 317 8.99 -20.11 13.11
C TRP A 317 8.82 -20.97 14.36
N ALA A 318 7.57 -21.27 14.75
CA ALA A 318 7.31 -22.19 15.86
C ALA A 318 7.86 -23.61 15.60
N GLY A 319 7.93 -24.02 14.33
CA GLY A 319 8.51 -25.29 13.92
C GLY A 319 10.04 -25.29 13.79
N ASP A 320 10.69 -24.12 13.81
CA ASP A 320 12.13 -23.96 13.57
C ASP A 320 12.90 -23.87 14.92
N PRO A 321 13.74 -24.86 15.27
CA PRO A 321 14.50 -24.85 16.52
C PRO A 321 15.47 -23.66 16.66
N ASP A 322 16.09 -23.22 15.56
CA ASP A 322 17.10 -22.15 15.60
C ASP A 322 16.46 -20.78 15.82
N ILE A 323 15.26 -20.59 15.26
CA ILE A 323 14.46 -19.39 15.51
C ILE A 323 13.88 -19.41 16.93
N ARG A 324 13.41 -20.55 17.44
CA ARG A 324 12.97 -20.63 18.85
C ARG A 324 14.10 -20.28 19.82
N ALA A 325 15.29 -20.85 19.59
CA ALA A 325 16.48 -20.56 20.41
C ALA A 325 16.83 -19.07 20.43
N LEU A 326 16.69 -18.37 19.29
CA LEU A 326 16.90 -16.91 19.20
C LEU A 326 15.99 -16.14 20.18
N PHE A 327 14.71 -16.48 20.24
CA PHE A 327 13.76 -15.80 21.11
C PHE A 327 13.97 -16.16 22.59
N GLU A 328 14.30 -17.41 22.88
CA GLU A 328 14.67 -17.84 24.24
C GLU A 328 15.93 -17.14 24.76
N ASP A 329 16.94 -16.93 23.90
CA ASP A 329 18.15 -16.17 24.24
C ASP A 329 17.84 -14.72 24.59
N ALA A 330 16.89 -14.09 23.87
CA ALA A 330 16.46 -12.72 24.17
C ALA A 330 15.78 -12.61 25.55
N ALA A 331 15.01 -13.64 25.95
CA ALA A 331 14.44 -13.71 27.30
C ALA A 331 15.55 -13.80 28.37
N ARG A 332 16.50 -14.72 28.22
CA ARG A 332 17.62 -14.91 29.18
C ARG A 332 18.50 -13.67 29.35
N ARG A 333 18.73 -12.92 28.25
CA ARG A 333 19.50 -11.66 28.29
C ARG A 333 18.81 -10.58 29.14
N THR A 334 17.49 -10.62 29.25
CA THR A 334 16.71 -9.64 30.02
C THR A 334 16.76 -9.94 31.51
N ASP A 335 16.63 -11.20 31.91
CA ASP A 335 16.70 -11.63 33.32
C ASP A 335 18.05 -11.29 33.96
N ARG A 336 19.14 -11.35 33.19
CA ARG A 336 20.50 -11.01 33.67
C ARG A 336 20.78 -9.51 33.79
N ALA A 337 20.02 -8.66 33.13
CA ALA A 337 20.20 -7.21 33.18
C ALA A 337 19.35 -6.55 34.27
N GLY A 338 18.36 -7.26 34.82
CA GLY A 338 17.46 -6.78 35.88
C GLY A 338 17.74 -7.33 37.28
N GLY A 339 18.77 -8.16 37.46
CA GLY A 339 19.26 -8.65 38.76
C GLY A 339 20.59 -8.03 39.12
#